data_AF-A0A523SKG3-F1
#
_entry.id   AF-A0A523SKG3-F1
#
_cell.length_a   1.000
_cell.length_b   1.000
_cell.length_c   1.000
_cell.angle_alpha   90.00
_cell.angle_beta   90.00
_cell.angle_gamma   90.00
#
_symmetry.space_group_name_H-M   'P 1'
#
loop_
_entity.id
_entity.type
_entity.pdbx_description
1 polymer ?
#
loop_
_entity_poly.entity_id
_entity_poly.type
_entity_poly.pdbx_seq_one_letter_code
_entity_poly.pdbx_strand_id
1 'polypeptide(L)'
;MIVRTRIFELYNGSYKNLSELAETMGISVSQVYRVREGKRYINQKFIVGALKAFPNYKLDELFYLAPESGDKQSVKEEQQQALEKFTSAIGGSRL
;
A
#
# COMPACT_ATOMS: atom_id res chain seq x y z
N MET A 1 12.62 5.92 -3.69
CA MET A 1 11.57 6.10 -4.71
C MET A 1 10.69 4.85 -4.69
N ILE A 2 9.37 5.02 -4.59
CA ILE A 2 8.37 3.95 -4.61
C ILE A 2 7.44 4.10 -5.80
N VAL A 3 6.94 2.98 -6.31
CA VAL A 3 5.89 2.97 -7.31
C VAL A 3 4.54 3.21 -6.61
N ARG A 4 3.80 4.21 -7.09
CA ARG A 4 2.40 4.48 -6.76
C ARG A 4 1.52 4.31 -7.99
N THR A 5 0.21 4.35 -7.79
CA THR A 5 -0.76 4.12 -8.86
C THR A 5 -1.87 5.14 -8.84
N ARG A 6 -2.39 5.46 -10.03
CA ARG A 6 -3.55 6.34 -10.25
C ARG A 6 -4.84 5.57 -10.48
N ILE A 7 -4.81 4.23 -10.45
CA ILE A 7 -6.00 3.42 -10.74
C ILE A 7 -7.17 3.73 -9.79
N PHE A 8 -6.89 4.18 -8.57
CA PHE A 8 -7.91 4.56 -7.58
C PHE A 8 -8.58 5.91 -7.89
N GLU A 9 -7.97 6.72 -8.75
CA GLU A 9 -8.57 7.95 -9.31
C GLU A 9 -9.39 7.58 -10.56
N LEU A 10 -8.89 6.64 -11.36
CA LEU A 10 -9.46 6.27 -12.67
C LEU A 10 -10.64 5.30 -12.60
N TYR A 11 -10.78 4.51 -11.52
CA TYR A 11 -11.82 3.48 -11.49
C TYR A 11 -13.25 4.04 -11.42
N ASN A 12 -13.43 5.27 -10.92
CA ASN A 12 -14.72 5.93 -10.83
C ASN A 12 -15.24 6.24 -12.24
N GLY A 13 -16.18 5.44 -12.72
CA GLY A 13 -16.75 5.54 -14.08
C GLY A 13 -16.50 4.29 -14.93
N SER A 14 -15.45 3.52 -14.65
CA SER A 14 -15.18 2.23 -15.30
C SER A 14 -15.65 1.02 -14.49
N TYR A 15 -15.76 1.18 -13.17
CA TYR A 15 -16.16 0.10 -12.26
C TYR A 15 -17.11 0.62 -11.18
N LYS A 16 -18.04 -0.23 -10.74
CA LYS A 16 -19.01 0.07 -9.68
C LYS A 16 -18.35 0.13 -8.31
N ASN A 17 -17.32 -0.69 -8.07
CA ASN A 17 -16.61 -0.77 -6.79
C ASN A 17 -15.23 -1.46 -6.93
N LEU A 18 -14.49 -1.51 -5.83
CA LEU A 18 -13.17 -2.14 -5.77
C LEU A 18 -13.17 -3.65 -5.94
N SER A 19 -14.30 -4.34 -5.66
CA SER A 19 -14.40 -5.78 -5.85
C SER A 19 -14.45 -6.13 -7.33
N GLU A 20 -15.24 -5.39 -8.12
CA GLU A 20 -15.32 -5.55 -9.57
C GLU A 20 -13.98 -5.19 -10.26
N LEU A 21 -13.30 -4.15 -9.77
CA LEU A 21 -11.94 -3.84 -10.21
C LEU A 21 -10.99 -5.00 -9.92
N ALA A 22 -11.00 -5.56 -8.71
CA ALA A 22 -10.13 -6.67 -8.32
C ALA A 22 -10.36 -7.92 -9.18
N GLU A 23 -11.63 -8.23 -9.47
CA GLU A 23 -12.03 -9.31 -10.35
C GLU A 23 -11.46 -9.12 -11.75
N THR A 24 -11.63 -7.94 -12.34
CA THR A 24 -11.10 -7.62 -13.67
C THR A 24 -9.56 -7.67 -13.71
N MET A 25 -8.91 -7.20 -12.64
CA MET A 25 -7.45 -7.29 -12.47
C MET A 25 -6.96 -8.73 -12.25
N GLY A 26 -7.83 -9.68 -11.94
CA GLY A 26 -7.47 -11.06 -11.61
C GLY A 26 -6.67 -11.18 -10.30
N ILE A 27 -6.94 -10.31 -9.32
CA ILE A 27 -6.30 -10.32 -8.00
C ILE A 27 -7.33 -10.33 -6.87
N SER A 28 -6.89 -10.65 -5.65
CA SER A 28 -7.81 -10.62 -4.51
C SER A 28 -8.18 -9.19 -4.13
N VAL A 29 -9.43 -9.00 -3.70
CA VAL A 29 -9.95 -7.74 -3.16
C VAL A 29 -9.05 -7.22 -2.02
N SER A 30 -8.60 -8.11 -1.14
CA SER A 30 -7.65 -7.79 -0.06
C SER A 30 -6.31 -7.24 -0.57
N GLN A 31 -5.83 -7.67 -1.73
CA GLN A 31 -4.63 -7.09 -2.34
C GLN A 31 -4.88 -5.65 -2.79
N VAL A 32 -6.03 -5.38 -3.40
CA VAL A 32 -6.44 -4.02 -3.81
C VAL A 32 -6.51 -3.08 -2.60
N TYR A 33 -7.20 -3.48 -1.53
CA TYR A 33 -7.29 -2.68 -0.30
C TYR A 33 -5.92 -2.43 0.34
N ARG A 34 -5.06 -3.44 0.45
CA ARG A 34 -3.73 -3.26 1.04
C ARG A 34 -2.83 -2.34 0.23
N VAL A 35 -2.95 -2.32 -1.09
CA VAL A 35 -2.22 -1.35 -1.93
C VAL A 35 -2.81 0.05 -1.74
N ARG A 36 -4.14 0.20 -1.74
CA ARG A 36 -4.83 1.48 -1.50
C ARG A 36 -4.43 2.11 -0.17
N GLU A 37 -4.36 1.32 0.89
CA GLU A 37 -3.97 1.75 2.24
C GLU A 37 -2.44 1.88 2.42
N GLY A 38 -1.68 1.65 1.34
CA GLY A 38 -0.21 1.61 1.36
C GLY A 38 0.38 0.53 2.26
N LYS A 39 -0.40 -0.47 2.72
CA LYS A 39 0.06 -1.58 3.56
C LYS A 39 0.87 -2.60 2.77
N ARG A 40 0.86 -2.53 1.44
CA ARG A 40 1.64 -3.38 0.55
C ARG A 40 2.11 -2.58 -0.65
N TYR A 41 3.36 -2.82 -1.06
CA TYR A 41 3.90 -2.30 -2.31
C TYR A 41 3.21 -2.91 -3.53
N ILE A 42 3.22 -2.16 -4.63
CA ILE A 42 2.76 -2.62 -5.93
C ILE A 42 3.75 -3.67 -6.46
N ASN A 43 3.24 -4.84 -6.84
CA ASN A 43 4.03 -5.92 -7.40
C ASN A 43 3.67 -6.17 -8.87
N GLN A 44 4.43 -7.04 -9.53
CA GLN A 44 4.20 -7.39 -10.94
C GLN A 44 2.76 -7.88 -11.20
N LYS A 45 2.20 -8.73 -10.33
CA LYS A 45 0.82 -9.23 -10.49
C LYS A 45 -0.20 -8.09 -10.49
N PHE A 46 0.00 -7.10 -9.63
CA PHE A 46 -0.85 -5.90 -9.58
C PHE A 46 -0.72 -5.07 -10.86
N ILE A 47 0.51 -4.87 -11.37
CA ILE A 47 0.77 -4.14 -12.61
C ILE A 47 0.09 -4.82 -13.80
N VAL A 48 0.30 -6.12 -13.97
CA VAL A 48 -0.32 -6.91 -15.05
C VAL A 48 -1.84 -6.87 -14.94
N GLY A 49 -2.40 -6.98 -13.74
CA GLY A 49 -3.83 -6.86 -13.51
C GLY A 49 -4.37 -5.49 -13.88
N ALA A 50 -3.67 -4.42 -13.52
CA ALA A 50 -4.07 -3.05 -13.87
C ALA A 50 -4.08 -2.84 -15.39
N LEU A 51 -3.06 -3.30 -16.11
CA LEU A 51 -3.02 -3.19 -17.57
C LEU A 51 -4.16 -3.96 -18.27
N LYS A 52 -4.62 -5.07 -17.68
CA LYS A 52 -5.80 -5.80 -18.18
C LYS A 52 -7.10 -5.04 -17.91
N ALA A 53 -7.22 -4.44 -16.73
CA ALA A 53 -8.39 -3.66 -16.34
C ALA A 53 -8.50 -2.34 -17.13
N PHE A 54 -7.36 -1.71 -17.44
CA PHE A 54 -7.30 -0.42 -18.11
C PHE A 54 -6.58 -0.54 -19.46
N PRO A 55 -7.15 -1.25 -20.47
CA PRO A 55 -6.46 -1.54 -21.72
C PRO A 55 -6.20 -0.30 -22.59
N ASN A 56 -6.92 0.79 -22.34
CA ASN A 56 -6.78 2.05 -23.08
C ASN A 56 -5.77 3.01 -22.43
N TYR A 57 -5.09 2.60 -21.36
CA TYR A 57 -4.11 3.40 -20.63
C TYR A 57 -2.71 2.78 -20.75
N LYS A 58 -1.70 3.64 -20.84
CA LYS A 58 -0.29 3.25 -20.81
C LYS A 58 0.22 3.07 -19.38
N LEU A 59 1.36 2.39 -19.24
CA LEU A 59 1.95 2.07 -17.94
C LEU A 59 2.25 3.33 -17.11
N ASP A 60 2.77 4.38 -17.73
CA ASP A 60 3.12 5.67 -17.14
C ASP A 60 1.90 6.53 -16.79
N GLU A 61 0.74 6.27 -17.40
CA GLU A 61 -0.52 6.89 -17.03
C GLU A 61 -1.14 6.22 -15.79
N LEU A 62 -0.88 4.91 -15.60
CA LEU A 62 -1.40 4.13 -14.48
C LEU A 62 -0.49 4.14 -13.24
N PHE A 63 0.83 4.27 -13.44
CA PHE A 63 1.84 4.17 -12.40
C PHE A 63 2.85 5.31 -12.48
N TYR A 64 3.29 5.77 -11.31
CA TYR A 64 4.28 6.84 -11.20
C TYR A 64 5.26 6.56 -10.05
N LEU A 65 6.42 7.20 -10.11
CA LEU A 65 7.40 7.16 -9.04
C LEU A 65 7.19 8.33 -8.09
N ALA A 66 7.22 8.05 -6.79
CA ALA A 66 7.14 9.03 -5.73
C ALA A 66 8.27 8.83 -4.71
N PRO A 67 8.68 9.86 -3.96
CA PRO A 67 9.51 9.66 -2.78
C PRO A 67 8.81 8.74 -1.77
N GLU A 68 9.60 8.01 -0.97
CA GLU A 68 9.05 7.29 0.18
C GLU A 68 8.52 8.34 1.18
N SER A 69 7.20 8.43 1.34
CA SER A 69 6.64 9.20 2.44
C SER A 69 6.77 8.35 3.70
N GLY A 70 7.41 8.89 4.74
CA GLY A 70 7.85 8.19 5.96
C GLY A 70 6.72 7.66 6.87
N ASP A 71 5.50 7.51 6.37
CA ASP A 71 4.27 7.38 7.16
C ASP A 71 4.09 6.02 7.86
N LYS A 72 5.06 5.09 7.74
CA LYS A 72 4.96 3.75 8.37
C LYS A 72 6.17 3.34 9.19
N GLN A 73 7.27 4.08 9.10
CA GLN A 73 8.46 3.82 9.91
C GLN A 73 8.34 4.51 11.27
N SER A 74 7.73 5.70 11.29
CA SER A 74 7.49 6.48 12.52
C SER A 74 6.71 5.70 13.58
N VAL A 75 5.64 4.99 13.21
CA VAL A 75 4.82 4.25 14.19
C VAL A 75 5.58 3.04 14.77
N LYS A 76 6.42 2.37 13.98
CA LYS A 76 7.22 1.24 14.49
C LYS A 76 8.37 1.72 15.37
N GLU A 77 9.04 2.80 15.00
CA GLU A 77 10.11 3.40 15.79
C GLU A 77 9.58 3.97 17.12
N GLU A 78 8.40 4.58 17.11
CA GLU A 78 7.74 5.09 18.32
C GLU A 78 7.29 3.95 19.25
N GLN A 79 6.80 2.84 18.69
CA GLN A 79 6.48 1.62 19.46
C GLN A 79 7.73 0.94 20.03
N GLN A 80 8.83 0.90 19.27
CA GLN A 80 10.11 0.35 19.72
C GLN A 80 10.69 1.20 20.86
N GLN A 81 10.69 2.53 20.71
CA GLN A 81 11.14 3.47 21.74
C GLN A 81 10.26 3.45 23.00
N ALA A 82 8.94 3.28 22.85
CA ALA A 82 8.03 3.12 23.99
C ALA A 82 8.29 1.81 24.75
N LEU A 83 8.56 0.71 24.05
CA LEU A 83 8.87 -0.59 24.66
C LEU A 83 10.22 -0.58 25.39
N GLU A 84 11.24 0.07 24.83
CA GLU A 84 12.55 0.24 25.46
C GLU A 84 12.47 1.12 26.72
N LYS A 85 11.72 2.22 26.67
CA LYS A 85 11.47 3.07 27.86
C LYS A 85 10.73 2.32 28.96
N PHE A 86 9.73 1.52 28.61
CA PHE A 86 8.97 0.73 29.57
C PHE A 86 9.83 -0.34 30.23
N THR A 87 10.62 -1.09 29.45
CA THR A 87 11.51 -2.13 30.00
C THR A 87 12.63 -1.56 30.87
N SER A 88 13.19 -0.41 30.51
CA SER A 88 14.17 0.31 31.33
C SER A 88 13.61 0.80 32.67
N ALA A 89 12.33 1.20 32.73
CA ALA A 89 11.69 1.68 33.95
C ALA A 89 11.40 0.55 34.97
N ILE A 90 11.26 -0.70 34.51
CA ILE A 90 10.87 -1.84 35.36
C ILE A 90 12.11 -2.67 35.77
N GLY A 91 13.21 -2.60 35.01
CA GLY A 91 14.46 -3.30 35.29
C GLY A 91 15.31 -2.72 36.44
N GLY A 92 14.93 -1.57 36.99
CA GLY A 92 15.67 -0.83 38.03
C GLY A 92 15.40 -1.24 39.48
N SER A 93 15.01 -2.49 39.74
CA SER A 93 14.87 -2.99 41.13
C SER A 93 15.37 -4.42 41.24
N ARG A 94 16.70 -4.57 41.22
CA ARG A 94 17.39 -5.70 41.84
C ARG A 94 18.54 -5.17 42.68
N LEU A 95 18.26 -4.95 43.94
CA LEU A 95 19.18 -5.16 45.06
C LEU A 95 18.54 -6.26 45.93
#